data_AF-A0A812ZPV6-F1
#
_entry.id   AF-A0A812ZPV6-F1
#
_cell.length_a   1.000
_cell.length_b   1.000
_cell.length_c   1.000
_cell.angle_alpha   90.00
_cell.angle_beta   90.00
_cell.angle_gamma   90.00
#
_symmetry.space_group_name_H-M   'P 1'
#
loop_
_entity.id
_entity.type
_entity.pdbx_description
1 polymer ?
#
loop_
_entity_poly.entity_id
_entity_poly.type
_entity_poly.pdbx_seq_one_letter_code
_entity_poly.pdbx_strand_id
1 'polypeptide(L)'
;MQRSETQSLASFDGRVEQILLRRAADAEARCRRIMEGKRQAITERQLQLQSQVTAAEEALRREKEAALELQTEVSLERWELQQSAKCLAKIWPEVEETTGALALAQEKVLQLRQASEEHSYTEKQNLEIASSIYELYAAASGIRWDLESDDLEGYIAIGNKARVFKVEEPGTKESADALWDEIEACSRDSLS
;
A
#
# COMPACT_ATOMS: atom_id res chain seq x y z
N MET A 1 9.36 130.80 63.63
CA MET A 1 10.32 129.83 63.07
C MET A 1 9.60 128.53 62.78
N GLN A 2 9.66 128.11 61.52
CA GLN A 2 9.41 126.76 60.98
C GLN A 2 7.98 126.18 61.10
N ARG A 3 7.11 126.65 60.20
CA ARG A 3 6.08 125.83 59.54
C ARG A 3 6.51 125.69 58.09
N SER A 4 6.92 124.50 57.65
CA SER A 4 6.75 124.07 56.27
C SER A 4 7.18 122.61 56.07
N GLU A 5 6.30 121.89 55.36
CA GLU A 5 6.65 120.89 54.36
C GLU A 5 6.94 119.46 54.85
N THR A 6 5.84 118.85 55.29
CA THR A 6 5.44 117.55 54.72
C THR A 6 5.42 117.60 53.18
N GLN A 7 6.43 117.00 52.55
CA GLN A 7 6.49 116.62 51.13
C GLN A 7 7.34 115.33 51.08
N SER A 8 7.01 114.23 50.43
CA SER A 8 5.83 113.82 49.69
C SER A 8 5.78 112.31 49.86
N LEU A 9 4.73 111.79 50.50
CA LEU A 9 4.38 110.39 50.28
C LEU A 9 3.77 110.39 48.89
N ALA A 10 4.57 110.01 47.88
CA ALA A 10 4.05 109.69 46.57
C ALA A 10 2.85 108.77 46.78
N SER A 11 1.66 109.27 46.46
CA SER A 11 0.44 108.46 46.43
C SER A 11 0.64 107.43 45.33
N PHE A 12 1.16 106.26 45.69
CA PHE A 12 1.13 105.09 44.84
C PHE A 12 -0.34 104.84 44.48
N ASP A 13 -0.68 105.08 43.22
CA ASP A 13 -2.01 104.81 42.70
C ASP A 13 -2.17 103.29 42.57
N GLY A 14 -2.46 102.61 43.69
CA GLY A 14 -2.59 101.16 43.79
C GLY A 14 -3.64 100.55 42.86
N ARG A 15 -4.44 101.38 42.19
CA ARG A 15 -5.36 100.96 41.12
C ARG A 15 -4.63 100.44 39.90
N VAL A 16 -3.49 101.03 39.52
CA VAL A 16 -2.69 100.59 38.36
C VAL A 16 -2.07 99.22 38.64
N GLU A 17 -1.50 99.04 39.82
CA GLU A 17 -0.94 97.75 40.27
C GLU A 17 -2.03 96.68 40.34
N GLN A 18 -3.22 97.01 40.83
CA GLN A 18 -4.34 96.09 40.89
C GLN A 18 -4.84 95.65 39.51
N ILE A 19 -4.83 96.54 38.50
CA ILE A 19 -5.14 96.20 37.10
C ILE A 19 -4.07 95.28 36.52
N LEU A 20 -2.79 95.55 36.78
CA LEU A 20 -1.68 94.70 36.32
C LEU A 20 -1.73 93.31 36.95
N LEU A 21 -2.03 93.22 38.25
CA LEU A 21 -2.20 91.95 38.96
C LEU A 21 -3.39 91.15 38.42
N ARG A 22 -4.53 91.80 38.13
CA ARG A 22 -5.66 91.13 37.47
C ARG A 22 -5.29 90.61 36.08
N ARG A 23 -4.60 91.42 35.27
CA ARG A 23 -4.16 91.01 33.92
C ARG A 23 -3.14 89.86 33.97
N ALA A 24 -2.25 89.86 34.96
CA ALA A 24 -1.31 88.78 35.20
C ALA A 24 -2.02 87.50 35.65
N ALA A 25 -2.98 87.61 36.58
CA ALA A 25 -3.81 86.48 37.01
C ALA A 25 -4.65 85.90 35.85
N ASP A 26 -5.21 86.75 34.99
CA ASP A 26 -5.94 86.30 33.80
C ASP A 26 -5.02 85.62 32.77
N ALA A 27 -3.80 86.13 32.58
CA ALA A 27 -2.80 85.52 31.72
C ALA A 27 -2.34 84.17 32.27
N GLU A 28 -2.10 84.08 33.59
CA GLU A 28 -1.74 82.85 34.27
C GLU A 28 -2.88 81.82 34.19
N ALA A 29 -4.13 82.24 34.40
CA ALA A 29 -5.30 81.37 34.25
C ALA A 29 -5.43 80.83 32.82
N ARG A 30 -5.17 81.66 31.80
CA ARG A 30 -5.12 81.19 30.39
C ARG A 30 -4.01 80.17 30.17
N CYS A 31 -2.80 80.41 30.68
CA CYS A 31 -1.69 79.48 30.57
C CYS A 31 -1.98 78.15 31.28
N ARG A 32 -2.56 78.18 32.47
CA ARG A 32 -2.96 76.98 33.22
C ARG A 32 -3.98 76.15 32.44
N ARG A 33 -5.03 76.77 31.89
CA ARG A 33 -6.02 76.07 31.04
C ARG A 33 -5.38 75.40 29.81
N ILE A 34 -4.43 76.08 29.14
CA ILE A 34 -3.72 75.49 27.99
C ILE A 34 -2.87 74.30 28.43
N MET A 35 -2.16 74.40 29.56
CA MET A 35 -1.37 73.29 30.09
C MET A 35 -2.23 72.11 30.52
N GLU A 36 -3.36 72.36 31.17
CA GLU A 36 -4.33 71.32 31.57
C GLU A 36 -4.91 70.62 30.34
N GLY A 37 -5.33 71.36 29.31
CA GLY A 37 -5.81 70.77 28.06
C GLY A 37 -4.74 69.94 27.34
N LYS A 38 -3.48 70.40 27.33
CA LYS A 38 -2.36 69.61 26.80
C LYS A 38 -2.09 68.35 27.62
N ARG A 39 -2.15 68.44 28.95
CA ARG A 39 -1.98 67.27 29.84
C ARG A 39 -3.08 66.24 29.59
N GLN A 40 -4.33 66.68 29.47
CA GLN A 40 -5.47 65.80 29.14
C GLN A 40 -5.27 65.11 27.80
N ALA A 41 -4.92 65.87 26.75
CA ALA A 41 -4.65 65.29 25.43
C ALA A 41 -3.49 64.28 25.44
N ILE A 42 -2.44 64.53 26.24
CA ILE A 42 -1.34 63.58 26.42
C ILE A 42 -1.84 62.32 27.13
N THR A 43 -2.61 62.44 28.21
CA THR A 43 -3.13 61.27 28.94
C THR A 43 -4.10 60.44 28.09
N GLU A 44 -4.96 61.10 27.30
CA GLU A 44 -5.86 60.41 26.36
C GLU A 44 -5.08 59.66 25.30
N ARG A 45 -4.04 60.29 24.72
CA ARG A 45 -3.18 59.64 23.73
C ARG A 45 -2.37 58.50 24.33
N GLN A 46 -1.89 58.64 25.58
CA GLN A 46 -1.22 57.57 26.30
C GLN A 46 -2.15 56.39 26.53
N LEU A 47 -3.40 56.63 26.96
CA LEU A 47 -4.40 55.59 27.15
C LEU A 47 -4.71 54.86 25.83
N GLN A 48 -4.89 55.60 24.74
CA GLN A 48 -5.11 55.03 23.41
C GLN A 48 -3.94 54.16 22.97
N LEU A 49 -2.71 54.66 23.07
CA LEU A 49 -1.51 53.89 22.71
C LEU A 49 -1.35 52.65 23.59
N GLN A 50 -1.59 52.76 24.90
CA GLN A 50 -1.57 51.60 25.80
C GLN A 50 -2.59 50.56 25.38
N SER A 51 -3.83 50.95 25.05
CA SER A 51 -4.84 50.01 24.58
C SER A 51 -4.47 49.33 23.25
N GLN A 52 -3.81 50.05 22.34
CA GLN A 52 -3.33 49.49 21.08
C GLN A 52 -2.17 48.51 21.30
N VAL A 53 -1.24 48.85 22.20
CA VAL A 53 -0.13 47.97 22.56
C VAL A 53 -0.66 46.70 23.21
N THR A 54 -1.58 46.78 24.17
CA THR A 54 -2.15 45.58 24.80
C THR A 54 -2.91 44.71 23.79
N ALA A 55 -3.68 45.32 22.88
CA ALA A 55 -4.38 44.58 21.84
C ALA A 55 -3.42 43.89 20.87
N ALA A 56 -2.34 44.57 20.47
CA ALA A 56 -1.30 44.00 19.62
C ALA A 56 -0.52 42.87 20.32
N GLU A 57 -0.20 43.04 21.60
CA GLU A 57 0.46 42.01 22.41
C GLU A 57 -0.41 40.76 22.56
N GLU A 58 -1.71 40.90 22.78
CA GLU A 58 -2.65 39.78 22.84
C GLU A 58 -2.76 39.06 21.49
N ALA A 59 -2.87 39.81 20.39
CA ALA A 59 -2.90 39.21 19.05
C ALA A 59 -1.61 38.42 18.77
N LEU A 60 -0.44 38.99 19.09
CA LEU A 60 0.84 38.33 18.93
C LEU A 60 0.97 37.08 19.81
N ARG A 61 0.43 37.09 21.04
CA ARG A 61 0.42 35.91 21.91
C ARG A 61 -0.42 34.78 21.30
N ARG A 62 -1.62 35.09 20.80
CA ARG A 62 -2.48 34.10 20.13
C ARG A 62 -1.83 33.50 18.90
N GLU A 63 -1.19 34.32 18.07
CA GLU A 63 -0.46 33.83 16.89
C GLU A 63 0.74 32.95 17.28
N LYS A 64 1.46 33.30 18.34
CA LYS A 64 2.56 32.48 18.87
C LYS A 64 2.06 31.13 19.38
N GLU A 65 0.97 31.11 20.14
CA GLU A 65 0.35 29.87 20.64
C GLU A 65 -0.08 28.98 19.47
N ALA A 66 -0.80 29.54 18.49
CA ALA A 66 -1.20 28.79 17.29
C ALA A 66 -0.01 28.27 16.47
N ALA A 67 1.07 29.05 16.34
CA ALA A 67 2.28 28.62 15.64
C ALA A 67 3.00 27.48 16.38
N LEU A 68 3.00 27.50 17.72
CA LEU A 68 3.57 26.42 18.53
C LEU A 68 2.73 25.14 18.42
N GLU A 69 1.41 25.25 18.45
CA GLU A 69 0.50 24.11 18.24
C GLU A 69 0.77 23.46 16.88
N LEU A 70 0.78 24.25 15.80
CA LEU A 70 1.11 23.76 14.45
C LEU A 70 2.51 23.14 14.39
N GLN A 71 3.50 23.71 15.07
CA GLN A 71 4.84 23.14 15.12
C GLN A 71 4.84 21.76 15.77
N THR A 72 4.08 21.59 16.86
CA THR A 72 3.98 20.29 17.54
C THR A 72 3.28 19.25 16.65
N GLU A 73 2.20 19.61 15.98
CA GLU A 73 1.50 18.72 15.04
C GLU A 73 2.42 18.27 13.89
N VAL A 74 3.08 19.21 13.22
CA VAL A 74 4.03 18.90 12.13
C VAL A 74 5.18 18.03 12.62
N SER A 75 5.64 18.23 13.87
CA SER A 75 6.71 17.41 14.44
C SER A 75 6.27 15.96 14.69
N LEU A 76 5.03 15.76 15.14
CA LEU A 76 4.44 14.44 15.35
C LEU A 76 4.24 13.73 14.00
N GLU A 77 3.64 14.41 13.01
CA GLU A 77 3.45 13.83 11.68
C GLU A 77 4.78 13.40 11.04
N ARG A 78 5.82 14.24 11.13
CA ARG A 78 7.15 13.89 10.63
C ARG A 78 7.73 12.67 11.32
N TRP A 79 7.55 12.57 12.64
CA TRP A 79 8.01 11.42 13.40
C TRP A 79 7.27 10.14 12.99
N GLU A 80 5.94 10.20 12.86
CA GLU A 80 5.12 9.06 12.42
C GLU A 80 5.50 8.59 11.01
N LEU A 81 5.67 9.51 10.06
CA LEU A 81 6.14 9.21 8.71
C LEU A 81 7.53 8.58 8.71
N GLN A 82 8.42 9.03 9.60
CA GLN A 82 9.75 8.42 9.73
C GLN A 82 9.67 7.00 10.30
N GLN A 83 8.77 6.75 11.27
CA GLN A 83 8.57 5.40 11.81
C GLN A 83 7.95 4.47 10.77
N SER A 84 6.94 4.93 10.03
CA SER A 84 6.31 4.13 8.99
C SER A 84 7.31 3.79 7.88
N ALA A 85 8.13 4.75 7.45
CA ALA A 85 9.20 4.51 6.47
C ALA A 85 10.22 3.48 6.96
N LYS A 86 10.62 3.52 8.25
CA LYS A 86 11.51 2.52 8.85
C LYS A 86 10.88 1.13 8.90
N CYS A 87 9.60 1.05 9.30
CA CYS A 87 8.86 -0.20 9.31
C CYS A 87 8.75 -0.80 7.90
N LEU A 88 8.41 0.02 6.90
CA LEU A 88 8.36 -0.41 5.50
C LEU A 88 9.73 -0.89 5.02
N ALA A 89 10.80 -0.14 5.29
CA ALA A 89 12.15 -0.54 4.93
C ALA A 89 12.59 -1.87 5.57
N LYS A 90 12.06 -2.21 6.74
CA LYS A 90 12.33 -3.49 7.41
C LYS A 90 11.56 -4.66 6.79
N ILE A 91 10.31 -4.43 6.37
CA ILE A 91 9.42 -5.49 5.83
C ILE A 91 9.67 -5.70 4.32
N TRP A 92 10.14 -4.68 3.62
CA TRP A 92 10.35 -4.72 2.17
C TRP A 92 11.20 -5.91 1.68
N PRO A 93 12.32 -6.27 2.32
CA PRO A 93 13.11 -7.44 1.93
C PRO A 93 12.33 -8.76 2.05
N GLU A 94 11.50 -8.91 3.09
CA GLU A 94 10.67 -10.11 3.28
C GLU A 94 9.59 -10.20 2.17
N VAL A 95 9.06 -9.06 1.73
CA VAL A 95 8.13 -9.00 0.60
C VAL A 95 8.85 -9.36 -0.72
N GLU A 96 10.05 -8.86 -0.95
CA GLU A 96 10.85 -9.23 -2.13
C GLU A 96 11.21 -10.72 -2.14
N GLU A 97 11.58 -11.29 -0.99
CA GLU A 97 11.88 -12.72 -0.88
C GLU A 97 10.64 -13.58 -1.13
N THR A 98 9.50 -13.25 -0.52
CA THR A 98 8.25 -14.01 -0.68
C THR A 98 7.70 -13.91 -2.10
N THR A 99 7.80 -12.74 -2.74
CA THR A 99 7.41 -12.56 -4.15
C THR A 99 8.34 -13.31 -5.11
N GLY A 100 9.66 -13.33 -4.84
CA GLY A 100 10.61 -14.14 -5.57
C GLY A 100 10.35 -15.65 -5.43
N ALA A 101 10.10 -16.11 -4.20
CA ALA A 101 9.75 -17.50 -3.93
C ALA A 101 8.43 -17.91 -4.62
N LEU A 102 7.44 -17.02 -4.66
CA LEU A 102 6.19 -17.24 -5.37
C LEU A 102 6.41 -17.40 -6.89
N ALA A 103 7.23 -16.53 -7.49
CA ALA A 103 7.55 -16.62 -8.92
C ALA A 103 8.24 -17.95 -9.26
N LEU A 104 9.21 -18.38 -8.46
CA LEU A 104 9.89 -19.66 -8.63
C LEU A 104 8.92 -20.85 -8.43
N ALA A 105 8.00 -20.76 -7.48
CA ALA A 105 6.99 -21.79 -7.27
C ALA A 105 6.02 -21.88 -8.46
N GLN A 106 5.59 -20.73 -9.00
CA GLN A 106 4.74 -20.67 -10.19
C GLN A 106 5.44 -21.28 -11.41
N GLU A 107 6.72 -20.97 -11.62
CA GLU A 107 7.52 -21.57 -12.69
C GLU A 107 7.59 -23.09 -12.56
N LYS A 108 7.87 -23.60 -11.35
CA LYS A 108 7.87 -25.05 -11.09
C LYS A 108 6.53 -25.72 -11.36
N VAL A 109 5.42 -25.06 -11.01
CA VAL A 109 4.08 -25.60 -11.32
C VAL A 109 3.85 -25.66 -12.83
N LEU A 110 4.29 -24.65 -13.58
CA LEU A 110 4.19 -24.66 -15.04
C LEU A 110 5.03 -25.78 -15.66
N GLN A 111 6.29 -25.95 -15.21
CA GLN A 111 7.17 -27.03 -15.66
C GLN A 111 6.57 -28.42 -15.36
N LEU A 112 6.02 -28.62 -14.16
CA LEU A 112 5.38 -29.89 -13.80
C LEU A 112 4.12 -30.18 -14.62
N ARG A 113 3.33 -29.14 -14.96
CA ARG A 113 2.17 -29.30 -15.85
C ARG A 113 2.60 -29.71 -17.25
N GLN A 114 3.61 -29.05 -17.82
CA GLN A 114 4.16 -29.40 -19.12
C GLN A 114 4.71 -30.83 -19.13
N ALA A 115 5.52 -31.20 -18.13
CA ALA A 115 6.03 -32.56 -18.02
C ALA A 115 4.88 -33.58 -17.91
N SER A 116 3.84 -33.30 -17.12
CA SER A 116 2.67 -34.17 -17.00
C SER A 116 1.90 -34.31 -18.32
N GLU A 117 1.76 -33.23 -19.09
CA GLU A 117 1.11 -33.26 -20.40
C GLU A 117 1.92 -34.07 -21.41
N GLU A 118 3.24 -33.91 -21.42
CA GLU A 118 4.17 -34.71 -22.24
C GLU A 118 4.12 -36.20 -21.87
N HIS A 119 4.09 -36.53 -20.58
CA HIS A 119 3.97 -37.91 -20.12
C HIS A 119 2.63 -38.51 -20.55
N SER A 120 1.52 -37.78 -20.34
CA SER A 120 0.20 -38.25 -20.80
C SER A 120 0.14 -38.42 -22.32
N TYR A 121 0.79 -37.55 -23.08
CA TYR A 121 0.86 -37.64 -24.53
C TYR A 121 1.65 -38.88 -24.99
N THR A 122 2.83 -39.09 -24.41
CA THR A 122 3.67 -40.26 -24.73
C THR A 122 3.03 -41.57 -24.32
N GLU A 123 2.34 -41.63 -23.18
CA GLU A 123 1.55 -42.79 -22.76
C GLU A 123 0.42 -43.11 -23.75
N LYS A 124 -0.32 -42.09 -24.20
CA LYS A 124 -1.37 -42.28 -25.22
C LYS A 124 -0.81 -42.79 -26.53
N GLN A 125 0.29 -42.20 -27.02
CA GLN A 125 0.95 -42.67 -28.24
C GLN A 125 1.43 -44.12 -28.10
N ASN A 126 2.04 -44.47 -26.97
CA ASN A 126 2.50 -45.83 -26.72
C ASN A 126 1.34 -46.82 -26.67
N LEU A 127 0.21 -46.43 -26.05
CA LEU A 127 -1.00 -47.25 -26.01
C LEU A 127 -1.62 -47.42 -27.40
N GLU A 128 -1.68 -46.35 -28.20
CA GLU A 128 -2.15 -46.41 -29.60
C GLU A 128 -1.27 -47.34 -30.45
N ILE A 129 0.06 -47.22 -30.32
CA ILE A 129 1.01 -48.09 -31.02
C ILE A 129 0.82 -49.54 -30.56
N ALA A 130 0.78 -49.80 -29.25
CA ALA A 130 0.59 -51.14 -28.72
C ALA A 130 -0.75 -51.77 -29.16
N SER A 131 -1.83 -50.97 -29.15
CA SER A 131 -3.14 -51.38 -29.65
C SER A 131 -3.08 -51.73 -31.13
N SER A 132 -2.45 -50.89 -31.95
CA SER A 132 -2.32 -51.14 -33.39
C SER A 132 -1.50 -52.40 -33.70
N ILE A 133 -0.43 -52.66 -32.95
CA ILE A 133 0.39 -53.87 -33.09
C ILE A 133 -0.43 -55.09 -32.68
N TYR A 134 -1.18 -55.01 -31.58
CA TYR A 134 -2.05 -56.08 -31.13
C TYR A 134 -3.16 -56.38 -32.15
N GLU A 135 -3.80 -55.36 -32.71
CA GLU A 135 -4.82 -55.52 -33.75
C GLU A 135 -4.25 -56.17 -35.01
N LEU A 136 -3.05 -55.76 -35.45
CA LEU A 136 -2.35 -56.39 -36.57
C LEU A 136 -2.03 -57.86 -36.29
N TYR A 137 -1.51 -58.16 -35.09
CA TYR A 137 -1.24 -59.54 -34.66
C TYR A 137 -2.52 -60.38 -34.62
N ALA A 138 -3.58 -59.88 -34.01
CA ALA A 138 -4.87 -60.55 -33.90
C ALA A 138 -5.54 -60.74 -35.27
N ALA A 139 -5.40 -59.77 -36.18
CA ALA A 139 -5.91 -59.88 -37.55
C ALA A 139 -5.13 -60.92 -38.37
N ALA A 140 -3.82 -61.00 -38.18
CA ALA A 140 -2.97 -61.95 -38.91
C ALA A 140 -3.09 -63.39 -38.40
N SER A 141 -3.24 -63.57 -37.08
CA SER A 141 -3.28 -64.89 -36.43
C SER A 141 -4.68 -65.38 -36.08
N GLY A 142 -5.67 -64.48 -36.02
CA GLY A 142 -7.00 -64.78 -35.46
C GLY A 142 -7.02 -64.91 -33.94
N ILE A 143 -5.88 -64.79 -33.24
CA ILE A 143 -5.79 -64.98 -31.79
C ILE A 143 -6.37 -63.78 -31.04
N ARG A 144 -7.17 -64.08 -30.01
CA ARG A 144 -7.67 -63.17 -28.99
C ARG A 144 -7.36 -63.76 -27.63
N TRP A 145 -6.42 -63.13 -26.94
CA TRP A 145 -6.05 -63.47 -25.57
C TRP A 145 -7.16 -63.05 -24.59
N ASP A 146 -7.42 -63.89 -23.59
CA ASP A 146 -8.17 -63.48 -22.41
C ASP A 146 -7.21 -62.74 -21.48
N LEU A 147 -7.60 -61.54 -21.07
CA LEU A 147 -6.80 -60.67 -20.20
C LEU A 147 -7.32 -60.69 -18.75
N GLU A 148 -8.46 -61.32 -18.50
CA GLU A 148 -9.07 -61.44 -17.17
C GLU A 148 -8.64 -62.73 -16.47
N SER A 149 -8.15 -63.73 -17.21
CA SER A 149 -7.60 -64.97 -16.68
C SER A 149 -6.15 -64.80 -16.21
N ASP A 150 -5.80 -65.40 -15.07
CA ASP A 150 -4.41 -65.49 -14.60
C ASP A 150 -3.58 -66.46 -15.46
N ASP A 151 -4.25 -67.35 -16.21
CA ASP A 151 -3.64 -68.30 -17.13
C ASP A 151 -3.49 -67.70 -18.55
N LEU A 152 -2.52 -68.20 -19.31
CA LEU A 152 -2.24 -67.76 -20.68
C LEU A 152 -3.18 -68.49 -21.67
N GLU A 153 -4.45 -68.07 -21.66
CA GLU A 153 -5.53 -68.66 -22.45
C GLU A 153 -6.24 -67.64 -23.34
N GLY A 154 -6.99 -68.14 -24.31
CA GLY A 154 -7.66 -67.30 -25.29
C GLY A 154 -8.41 -68.10 -26.33
N TYR A 155 -8.78 -67.45 -27.42
CA TYR A 155 -9.44 -68.10 -28.55
C TYR A 155 -8.86 -67.66 -29.90
N ILE A 156 -8.88 -68.57 -30.87
CA ILE A 156 -8.54 -68.33 -32.28
C ILE A 156 -9.84 -68.24 -33.07
N ALA A 157 -10.10 -67.09 -33.69
CA ALA A 157 -11.27 -66.85 -34.54
C ALA A 157 -10.84 -66.56 -35.98
N ILE A 158 -11.12 -67.50 -36.89
CA ILE A 158 -10.82 -67.39 -38.32
C ILE A 158 -12.09 -67.75 -39.12
N GLY A 159 -12.60 -66.80 -39.90
CA GLY A 159 -13.87 -66.96 -40.64
C GLY A 159 -15.09 -67.08 -39.70
N ASN A 160 -15.87 -68.16 -39.84
CA ASN A 160 -17.07 -68.42 -39.03
C ASN A 160 -16.82 -69.40 -37.86
N LYS A 161 -15.57 -69.71 -37.52
CA LYS A 161 -15.21 -70.66 -36.47
C LYS A 161 -14.34 -69.99 -35.40
N ALA A 162 -14.58 -70.38 -34.14
CA ALA A 162 -13.77 -69.98 -32.99
C ALA A 162 -13.37 -71.24 -32.19
N ARG A 163 -12.10 -71.35 -31.80
CA ARG A 163 -11.58 -72.41 -30.92
C ARG A 163 -10.86 -71.80 -29.73
N VAL A 164 -11.08 -72.37 -28.54
CA VAL A 164 -10.40 -71.95 -27.31
C VAL A 164 -9.10 -72.75 -27.18
N PHE A 165 -8.05 -72.09 -26.71
CA PHE A 165 -6.75 -72.70 -26.47
C PHE A 165 -6.19 -72.23 -25.11
N LYS A 166 -5.25 -73.01 -24.57
CA LYS A 166 -4.55 -72.71 -23.32
C LYS A 166 -3.09 -73.09 -23.45
N VAL A 167 -2.19 -72.18 -23.08
CA VAL A 167 -0.74 -72.42 -23.14
C VAL A 167 -0.24 -72.84 -21.76
N GLU A 168 0.26 -74.07 -21.64
CA GLU A 168 0.77 -74.61 -20.37
C GLU A 168 2.18 -74.09 -20.01
N GLU A 169 3.05 -73.89 -21.00
CA GLU A 169 4.42 -73.39 -20.81
C GLU A 169 4.74 -72.22 -21.75
N PRO A 170 4.54 -70.96 -21.32
CA PRO A 170 4.82 -69.79 -22.14
C PRO A 170 6.33 -69.61 -22.37
N GLY A 171 6.72 -69.27 -23.59
CA GLY A 171 8.08 -68.86 -23.95
C GLY A 171 9.01 -69.97 -24.45
N THR A 172 8.54 -71.21 -24.54
CA THR A 172 9.26 -72.30 -25.25
C THR A 172 8.95 -72.26 -26.74
N LYS A 173 9.87 -72.78 -27.55
CA LYS A 173 9.65 -72.89 -29.00
C LYS A 173 8.52 -73.88 -29.30
N GLU A 174 8.43 -74.95 -28.51
CA GLU A 174 7.40 -75.98 -28.68
C GLU A 174 5.98 -75.44 -28.46
N SER A 175 5.77 -74.52 -27.52
CA SER A 175 4.45 -73.90 -27.32
C SER A 175 4.08 -72.91 -28.43
N ALA A 176 5.07 -72.22 -29.00
CA ALA A 176 4.85 -71.38 -30.18
C ALA A 176 4.49 -72.23 -31.42
N ASP A 177 5.20 -73.33 -31.66
CA ASP A 177 4.92 -74.25 -32.78
C ASP A 177 3.52 -74.88 -32.63
N ALA A 178 3.14 -75.30 -31.42
CA ALA A 178 1.80 -75.83 -31.13
C ALA A 178 0.67 -74.82 -31.39
N LEU A 179 0.88 -73.54 -31.04
CA LEU A 179 -0.05 -72.45 -31.33
C LEU A 179 -0.24 -72.22 -32.83
N TRP A 180 0.84 -72.28 -33.61
CA TRP A 180 0.75 -72.17 -35.07
C TRP A 180 0.03 -73.35 -35.70
N ASP A 181 0.24 -74.56 -35.20
CA ASP A 181 -0.51 -75.74 -35.65
C ASP A 181 -2.03 -75.59 -35.43
N GLU A 182 -2.45 -75.01 -34.30
CA GLU A 182 -3.86 -74.72 -34.04
C GLU A 182 -4.46 -73.66 -34.97
N ILE A 183 -3.70 -72.61 -35.27
CA ILE A 183 -4.08 -71.59 -36.26
C ILE A 183 -4.27 -72.23 -37.64
N GLU A 184 -3.31 -73.06 -38.08
CA GLU A 184 -3.39 -73.76 -39.36
C GLU A 184 -4.58 -74.70 -39.42
N ALA A 185 -4.85 -75.45 -38.35
CA ALA A 185 -6.01 -76.33 -38.27
C ALA A 185 -7.33 -75.56 -38.44
N CYS A 186 -7.47 -74.39 -37.79
CA CYS A 186 -8.63 -73.51 -37.93
C CYS A 186 -8.81 -72.98 -39.37
N SER A 187 -7.71 -72.67 -40.08
CA SER A 187 -7.77 -72.17 -41.46
C SER A 187 -8.07 -73.26 -42.50
N ARG A 188 -7.50 -74.47 -42.37
CA ARG A 188 -7.75 -75.60 -43.29
C ARG A 188 -9.20 -76.05 -43.27
N ASP A 189 -9.80 -76.06 -42.08
CA ASP A 189 -11.20 -76.41 -41.88
C ASP A 189 -12.20 -75.37 -42.40
N SER A 190 -11.74 -74.19 -42.86
CA SER A 190 -12.59 -73.13 -43.43
C SER A 190 -12.65 -73.14 -44.96
N LEU A 191 -11.75 -73.88 -45.62
CA LEU A 191 -11.65 -74.04 -47.07
C LEU A 191 -12.33 -75.32 -47.60
N SER A 192 -12.86 -76.16 -46.71
CA SER A 192 -13.70 -77.34 -47.01
C SER A 192 -15.18 -77.01 -46.89
#